data_AF-A0A9D6LVD0-F1
#
_entry.id   AF-A0A9D6LVD0-F1
#
_cell.length_a   1.000
_cell.length_b   1.000
_cell.length_c   1.000
_cell.angle_alpha   90.00
_cell.angle_beta   90.00
_cell.angle_gamma   90.00
#
_symmetry.space_group_name_H-M   'P 1'
#
loop_
_entity.id
_entity.type
_entity.pdbx_description
1 polymer ?
#
loop_
_entity_poly.entity_id
_entity_poly.type
_entity_poly.pdbx_seq_one_letter_code
_entity_poly.pdbx_strand_id
1 'polypeptide(L)'
;MAQSPQFAFQPSDSRPAWRGAVEWIAALLLAALWLAAGLWKLSDVTATEVRMTQALVPHSLSLAAALGFGTLETLAAVLLLVPMWRRWGAWLSGFLLLSFMLYIGYHYRALTGAECNCFPWLQRAVGPMFFVEDGALVVLAVAAGWWARPSRSLGRAAVALAVVVALVGVLWGLDRARGQNAAAPPSIVVDGREFPLRQGRVFLYFFNPSCIHCFEAAQAMARLKWQATIVGLPTQDFQLGPGFVQDSGLPNVRLSPDIEKLRAAFPFQDVPFGVALDNGRVRESVHFFEEPKLSETLRQIGFVL
;
A
#
# COMPACT_ATOMS: atom_id res chain seq x y z
N MET A 1 -44.99 4.10 -58.29
CA MET A 1 -43.69 4.80 -58.11
C MET A 1 -43.29 4.67 -56.66
N ALA A 2 -42.36 3.77 -56.36
CA ALA A 2 -41.87 3.52 -55.00
C ALA A 2 -40.78 4.53 -54.65
N GLN A 3 -40.91 5.21 -53.51
CA GLN A 3 -39.88 6.10 -52.97
C GLN A 3 -38.73 5.25 -52.43
N SER A 4 -37.53 5.46 -52.96
CA SER A 4 -36.29 4.87 -52.47
C SER A 4 -35.91 5.48 -51.12
N PRO A 5 -35.53 4.68 -50.10
CA PRO A 5 -35.02 5.21 -48.85
C PRO A 5 -33.63 5.81 -49.11
N GLN A 6 -33.55 7.14 -49.00
CA GLN A 6 -32.27 7.85 -48.97
C GLN A 6 -31.53 7.43 -47.68
N PHE A 7 -30.55 6.54 -47.81
CA PHE A 7 -29.53 6.33 -46.80
C PHE A 7 -28.68 7.60 -46.74
N ALA A 8 -29.15 8.60 -45.98
CA ALA A 8 -28.35 9.75 -45.62
C ALA A 8 -27.15 9.26 -44.79
N PHE A 9 -26.00 9.16 -45.44
CA PHE A 9 -24.71 9.00 -44.79
C PHE A 9 -24.52 10.22 -43.88
N GLN A 10 -24.81 10.08 -42.59
CA GLN A 10 -24.50 11.13 -41.63
C GLN A 10 -22.98 11.32 -41.64
N PRO A 11 -22.47 12.53 -41.93
CA PRO A 11 -21.04 12.76 -41.93
C PRO A 11 -20.52 12.46 -40.52
N SER A 12 -19.54 11.55 -40.45
CA SER A 12 -18.77 11.28 -39.25
C SER A 12 -18.28 12.60 -38.66
N ASP A 13 -18.54 12.82 -37.37
CA ASP A 13 -17.99 13.89 -36.50
C ASP A 13 -16.86 14.68 -37.19
N SER A 14 -17.14 15.93 -37.59
CA SER A 14 -16.19 16.86 -38.25
C SER A 14 -15.12 17.37 -37.28
N ARG A 15 -14.52 16.47 -36.52
CA ARG A 15 -13.44 16.75 -35.56
C ARG A 15 -12.11 16.51 -36.27
N PRO A 16 -11.16 17.45 -36.18
CA PRO A 16 -9.86 17.25 -36.79
C PRO A 16 -9.14 16.06 -36.13
N ALA A 17 -8.56 15.18 -36.95
CA ALA A 17 -8.02 13.88 -36.54
C ALA A 17 -6.98 13.97 -35.40
N TRP A 18 -6.21 15.06 -35.35
CA TRP A 18 -5.21 15.29 -34.29
C TRP A 18 -5.83 15.37 -32.89
N ARG A 19 -7.07 15.88 -32.75
CA ARG A 19 -7.75 15.95 -31.45
C ARG A 19 -8.08 14.56 -30.92
N GLY A 20 -8.54 13.67 -31.81
CA GLY A 20 -8.80 12.28 -31.47
C GLY A 20 -7.51 11.54 -31.08
N ALA A 21 -6.42 11.77 -31.80
CA ALA A 21 -5.13 11.17 -31.48
C ALA A 21 -4.61 11.61 -30.10
N VAL A 22 -4.65 12.92 -29.80
CA VAL A 22 -4.23 13.46 -28.50
C VAL A 22 -5.06 12.89 -27.35
N GLU A 23 -6.40 12.82 -27.52
CA GLU A 23 -7.31 12.25 -26.52
C GLU A 23 -6.95 10.80 -26.19
N TRP A 24 -6.73 9.97 -27.22
CA TRP A 24 -6.41 8.56 -27.04
C TRP A 24 -5.03 8.34 -26.44
N ILE A 25 -4.02 9.08 -26.89
CA ILE A 25 -2.66 8.99 -26.32
C ILE A 25 -2.69 9.37 -24.84
N ALA A 26 -3.32 10.50 -24.50
CA ALA A 26 -3.43 10.93 -23.10
C ALA A 26 -4.20 9.91 -22.25
N ALA A 27 -5.31 9.39 -22.77
CA ALA A 27 -6.11 8.38 -22.06
C ALA A 27 -5.34 7.07 -21.85
N LEU A 28 -4.57 6.59 -22.85
CA LEU A 28 -3.78 5.37 -22.75
C LEU A 28 -2.62 5.52 -21.77
N LEU A 29 -1.91 6.66 -21.81
CA LEU A 29 -0.81 6.94 -20.88
C LEU A 29 -1.32 6.99 -19.44
N LEU A 30 -2.41 7.72 -19.19
CA LEU A 30 -3.02 7.78 -17.85
C LEU A 30 -3.58 6.42 -17.42
N ALA A 31 -4.25 5.70 -18.31
CA ALA A 31 -4.78 4.38 -17.97
C ALA A 31 -3.66 3.41 -17.60
N ALA A 32 -2.54 3.40 -18.33
CA ALA A 32 -1.39 2.57 -18.00
C ALA A 32 -0.80 2.95 -16.64
N LEU A 33 -0.64 4.25 -16.37
CA LEU A 33 -0.14 4.76 -15.09
C LEU A 33 -1.04 4.35 -13.92
N TRP A 34 -2.35 4.58 -14.03
CA TRP A 34 -3.32 4.24 -12.99
C TRP A 34 -3.49 2.74 -12.79
N LEU A 35 -3.43 1.94 -13.86
CA LEU A 35 -3.52 0.49 -13.76
C LEU A 35 -2.30 -0.07 -13.03
N ALA A 36 -1.10 0.39 -13.39
CA ALA A 36 0.14 -0.04 -12.75
C ALA A 36 0.19 0.40 -11.27
N ALA A 37 -0.17 1.64 -10.97
CA ALA A 37 -0.21 2.15 -9.59
C ALA A 37 -1.29 1.45 -8.75
N GLY A 38 -2.50 1.29 -9.29
CA GLY A 38 -3.62 0.67 -8.59
C GLY A 38 -3.39 -0.82 -8.32
N LEU A 39 -2.98 -1.58 -9.33
CA LEU A 39 -2.69 -3.01 -9.15
C LEU A 39 -1.53 -3.23 -8.18
N TRP A 40 -0.51 -2.37 -8.20
CA TRP A 40 0.58 -2.46 -7.24
C TRP A 40 0.09 -2.28 -5.80
N LYS A 41 -0.69 -1.20 -5.54
CA LYS A 41 -1.27 -0.93 -4.22
C LYS A 41 -2.17 -2.08 -3.72
N LEU A 42 -2.86 -2.75 -4.63
CA LEU A 42 -3.74 -3.87 -4.32
C LEU A 42 -3.02 -5.22 -4.20
N SER A 43 -1.82 -5.36 -4.75
CA SER A 43 -1.03 -6.59 -4.70
C SER A 43 -0.34 -6.82 -3.35
N ASP A 44 -0.07 -5.73 -2.62
CA ASP A 44 0.48 -5.71 -1.26
C ASP A 44 -0.22 -4.60 -0.48
N VAL A 45 -1.38 -4.95 0.07
CA VAL A 45 -2.25 -3.99 0.76
C VAL A 45 -1.63 -3.59 2.09
N THR A 46 -0.98 -4.53 2.77
CA THR A 46 -0.33 -4.29 4.07
C THR A 46 0.77 -3.25 3.97
N ALA A 47 1.64 -3.34 2.96
CA ALA A 47 2.65 -2.32 2.76
C ALA A 47 2.06 -0.97 2.34
N THR A 48 0.99 -0.99 1.54
CA THR A 48 0.32 0.24 1.13
C THR A 48 -0.33 0.93 2.33
N GLU A 49 -0.90 0.18 3.27
CA GLU A 49 -1.41 0.69 4.54
C GLU A 49 -0.32 1.41 5.35
N VAL A 50 0.86 0.79 5.49
CA VAL A 50 2.01 1.42 6.17
C VAL A 50 2.41 2.73 5.47
N ARG A 51 2.49 2.74 4.13
CA ARG A 51 2.78 3.97 3.38
C ARG A 51 1.72 5.06 3.59
N MET A 52 0.44 4.70 3.74
CA MET A 52 -0.61 5.67 4.07
C MET A 52 -0.36 6.30 5.44
N THR A 53 0.01 5.51 6.44
CA THR A 53 0.35 6.06 7.77
C THR A 53 1.60 6.93 7.75
N GLN A 54 2.62 6.55 6.99
CA GLN A 54 3.82 7.37 6.77
C GLN A 54 3.49 8.69 6.06
N ALA A 55 2.48 8.69 5.18
CA ALA A 55 1.90 9.88 4.58
C ALA A 55 0.95 10.65 5.52
N LEU A 56 1.04 10.43 6.85
CA LEU A 56 0.25 11.09 7.89
C LEU A 56 -1.26 10.79 7.85
N VAL A 57 -1.70 9.75 7.13
CA VAL A 57 -3.09 9.29 7.22
C VAL A 57 -3.29 8.62 8.58
N PRO A 58 -4.35 8.98 9.33
CA PRO A 58 -4.65 8.34 10.59
C PRO A 58 -4.75 6.82 10.42
N HIS A 59 -4.16 6.07 11.34
CA HIS A 59 -4.08 4.62 11.28
C HIS A 59 -5.45 3.90 11.32
N SER A 60 -6.49 4.51 11.87
CA SER A 60 -7.86 3.97 11.76
C SER A 60 -8.40 3.99 10.32
N LEU A 61 -7.84 4.85 9.48
CA LEU A 61 -8.24 5.05 8.09
C LEU A 61 -7.21 4.54 7.09
N SER A 62 -6.01 4.14 7.51
CA SER A 62 -4.92 3.75 6.60
C SER A 62 -5.27 2.54 5.72
N LEU A 63 -5.91 1.52 6.29
CA LEU A 63 -6.36 0.35 5.52
C LEU A 63 -7.46 0.73 4.52
N ALA A 64 -8.44 1.52 4.97
CA ALA A 64 -9.52 2.01 4.12
C ALA A 64 -8.99 2.92 3.00
N ALA A 65 -7.99 3.75 3.29
CA ALA A 65 -7.31 4.60 2.32
C ALA A 65 -6.51 3.75 1.32
N ALA A 66 -5.76 2.75 1.77
CA ALA A 66 -4.99 1.86 0.91
C ALA A 66 -5.89 1.14 -0.12
N LEU A 67 -6.98 0.53 0.36
CA LEU A 67 -7.97 -0.12 -0.50
C LEU A 67 -8.72 0.88 -1.38
N GLY A 68 -9.11 2.03 -0.82
CA GLY A 68 -9.86 3.07 -1.50
C GLY A 68 -9.07 3.68 -2.67
N PHE A 69 -7.84 4.12 -2.43
CA PHE A 69 -6.98 4.65 -3.48
C PHE A 69 -6.66 3.59 -4.53
N GLY A 70 -6.25 2.37 -4.13
CA GLY A 70 -6.01 1.30 -5.11
C GLY A 70 -7.23 0.98 -5.98
N THR A 71 -8.43 1.00 -5.39
CA THR A 71 -9.70 0.79 -6.11
C THR A 71 -10.02 1.94 -7.06
N LEU A 72 -9.93 3.19 -6.60
CA LEU A 72 -10.25 4.37 -7.40
C LEU A 72 -9.28 4.55 -8.56
N GLU A 73 -7.99 4.24 -8.37
CA GLU A 73 -6.99 4.24 -9.44
C GLU A 73 -7.29 3.17 -10.49
N THR A 74 -7.53 1.94 -10.05
CA THR A 74 -7.89 0.82 -10.95
C THR A 74 -9.19 1.13 -11.72
N LEU A 75 -10.18 1.71 -11.05
CA LEU A 75 -11.42 2.16 -11.67
C LEU A 75 -11.17 3.27 -12.70
N ALA A 76 -10.35 4.28 -12.36
CA ALA A 76 -10.01 5.36 -13.27
C ALA A 76 -9.35 4.82 -14.56
N ALA A 77 -8.45 3.84 -14.43
CA ALA A 77 -7.85 3.16 -15.58
C ALA A 77 -8.91 2.49 -16.48
N VAL A 78 -9.82 1.70 -15.89
CA VAL A 78 -10.89 1.03 -16.64
C VAL A 78 -11.81 2.05 -17.34
N LEU A 79 -12.17 3.13 -16.66
CA LEU A 79 -13.04 4.17 -17.23
C LEU A 79 -12.36 4.92 -18.38
N LEU A 80 -11.04 5.15 -18.32
CA LEU A 80 -10.28 5.81 -19.40
C LEU A 80 -10.17 4.94 -20.66
N LEU A 81 -10.01 3.63 -20.50
CA LEU A 81 -9.90 2.67 -21.61
C LEU A 81 -11.19 2.54 -22.41
N VAL A 82 -12.35 2.69 -21.76
CA VAL A 82 -13.67 2.56 -22.41
C VAL A 82 -14.12 3.93 -22.95
N PRO A 83 -14.22 4.13 -24.29
CA PRO A 83 -14.52 5.44 -24.89
C PRO A 83 -15.84 6.05 -24.40
N MET A 84 -16.81 5.21 -24.03
CA MET A 84 -18.12 5.65 -23.54
C MET A 84 -18.08 6.22 -22.12
N TRP A 85 -17.03 5.95 -21.34
CA TRP A 85 -16.88 6.40 -19.94
C TRP A 85 -15.63 7.26 -19.73
N ARG A 86 -14.85 7.51 -20.79
CA ARG A 86 -13.58 8.22 -20.72
C ARG A 86 -13.66 9.56 -20.01
N ARG A 87 -14.73 10.32 -20.24
CA ARG A 87 -14.92 11.60 -19.57
C ARG A 87 -15.00 11.44 -18.04
N TRP A 88 -15.66 10.39 -17.55
CA TRP A 88 -15.70 10.08 -16.11
C TRP A 88 -14.34 9.65 -15.59
N GLY A 89 -13.62 8.82 -16.34
CA GLY A 89 -12.25 8.43 -16.02
C GLY A 89 -11.33 9.65 -15.89
N ALA A 90 -11.39 10.57 -16.85
CA ALA A 90 -10.60 11.80 -16.85
C ALA A 90 -10.93 12.72 -15.65
N TRP A 91 -12.22 12.91 -15.32
CA TRP A 91 -12.63 13.67 -14.14
C TRP A 91 -12.14 13.01 -12.84
N LEU A 92 -12.27 11.69 -12.73
CA LEU A 92 -11.81 10.94 -11.57
C LEU A 92 -10.28 11.04 -11.42
N SER A 93 -9.52 10.86 -12.50
CA SER A 93 -8.06 11.02 -12.49
C SER A 93 -7.63 12.43 -12.08
N GLY A 94 -8.27 13.46 -12.64
CA GLY A 94 -7.99 14.84 -12.27
C GLY A 94 -8.32 15.11 -10.79
N PHE A 95 -9.44 14.59 -10.30
CA PHE A 95 -9.82 14.71 -8.89
C PHE A 95 -8.82 14.02 -7.96
N LEU A 96 -8.39 12.79 -8.28
CA LEU A 96 -7.40 12.05 -7.49
C LEU A 96 -6.07 12.80 -7.41
N LEU A 97 -5.54 13.26 -8.55
CA LEU A 97 -4.28 14.01 -8.61
C LEU A 97 -4.37 15.33 -7.84
N LEU A 98 -5.42 16.12 -8.07
CA LEU A 98 -5.57 17.40 -7.39
C LEU A 98 -5.74 17.22 -5.87
N SER A 99 -6.53 16.22 -5.44
CA SER A 99 -6.71 15.92 -4.02
C SER A 99 -5.39 15.50 -3.38
N PHE A 100 -4.60 14.66 -4.06
CA PHE A 100 -3.29 14.23 -3.61
C PHE A 100 -2.29 15.40 -3.52
N MET A 101 -2.21 16.24 -4.57
CA MET A 101 -1.37 17.45 -4.57
C MET A 101 -1.75 18.40 -3.44
N LEU A 102 -3.05 18.65 -3.22
CA LEU A 102 -3.53 19.52 -2.13
C LEU A 102 -3.18 18.95 -0.75
N TYR A 103 -3.34 17.64 -0.56
CA TYR A 103 -3.00 16.96 0.69
C TYR A 103 -1.50 17.05 1.01
N ILE A 104 -0.65 16.71 0.03
CA ILE A 104 0.81 16.83 0.18
C ILE A 104 1.23 18.30 0.35
N GLY A 105 0.59 19.22 -0.35
CA GLY A 105 0.82 20.66 -0.19
C GLY A 105 0.48 21.18 1.21
N TYR A 106 -0.62 20.71 1.80
CA TYR A 106 -1.00 21.04 3.17
C TYR A 106 0.00 20.48 4.20
N HIS A 107 0.47 19.25 3.99
CA HIS A 107 1.48 18.60 4.84
C HIS A 107 2.93 18.80 4.39
N TYR A 108 3.20 19.77 3.51
CA TYR A 108 4.48 19.88 2.79
C TYR A 108 5.68 19.94 3.74
N ARG A 109 5.59 20.72 4.82
CA ARG A 109 6.69 20.86 5.80
C ARG A 109 7.03 19.56 6.52
N ALA A 110 6.03 18.73 6.79
CA ALA A 110 6.21 17.46 7.50
C ALA A 110 6.65 16.33 6.56
N LEU A 111 6.24 16.40 5.28
CA LEU A 111 6.50 15.38 4.28
C LEU A 111 7.68 15.70 3.35
N THR A 112 8.33 16.86 3.47
CA THR A 112 9.49 17.21 2.63
C THR A 112 10.60 16.17 2.81
N GLY A 113 11.05 15.57 1.71
CA GLY A 113 12.04 14.50 1.73
C GLY A 113 11.48 13.10 2.04
N ALA A 114 10.20 12.96 2.38
CA ALA A 114 9.54 11.67 2.49
C ALA A 114 9.26 11.06 1.10
N GLU A 115 9.26 9.74 1.03
CA GLU A 115 8.97 8.97 -0.19
C GLU A 115 7.45 8.88 -0.40
N CYS A 116 6.91 9.53 -1.42
CA CYS A 116 5.48 9.52 -1.76
C CYS A 116 5.26 8.83 -3.11
N ASN A 117 5.66 7.57 -3.19
CA ASN A 117 5.76 6.87 -4.48
C ASN A 117 4.47 6.11 -4.81
N CYS A 118 3.96 6.36 -6.02
CA CYS A 118 2.91 5.53 -6.63
C CYS A 118 3.45 4.17 -7.13
N PHE A 119 4.77 4.07 -7.34
CA PHE A 119 5.46 2.90 -7.87
C PHE A 119 6.60 2.46 -6.95
N PRO A 120 6.85 1.16 -6.79
CA PRO A 120 7.92 0.68 -5.92
C PRO A 120 9.33 0.93 -6.47
N TRP A 121 9.46 1.12 -7.79
CA TRP A 121 10.75 1.30 -8.46
C TRP A 121 11.14 2.76 -8.68
N LEU A 122 10.26 3.71 -8.36
CA LEU A 122 10.49 5.13 -8.60
C LEU A 122 10.55 5.87 -7.26
N GLN A 123 11.76 6.15 -6.79
CA GLN A 123 11.99 6.99 -5.61
C GLN A 123 11.65 8.43 -5.95
N ARG A 124 10.60 8.94 -5.32
CA ARG A 124 10.04 10.26 -5.57
C ARG A 124 9.83 10.96 -4.24
N ALA A 125 10.88 11.66 -3.83
CA ALA A 125 10.83 12.51 -2.67
C ALA A 125 9.88 13.71 -2.89
N VAL A 126 9.14 14.08 -1.86
CA VAL A 126 8.32 15.29 -1.89
C VAL A 126 9.23 16.53 -2.00
N GLY A 127 9.09 17.25 -3.11
CA GLY A 127 9.80 18.49 -3.39
C GLY A 127 9.10 19.30 -4.49
N PRO A 128 9.64 20.44 -4.95
CA PRO A 128 8.98 21.27 -5.96
C PRO A 128 8.70 20.54 -7.28
N MET A 129 9.60 19.64 -7.68
CA MET A 129 9.44 18.82 -8.90
C MET A 129 8.23 17.87 -8.83
N PHE A 130 7.86 17.42 -7.62
CA PHE A 130 6.68 16.58 -7.44
C PHE A 130 5.41 17.26 -8.00
N PHE A 131 5.20 18.55 -7.68
CA PHE A 131 4.04 19.30 -8.17
C PHE A 131 4.06 19.53 -9.68
N VAL A 132 5.25 19.60 -10.28
CA VAL A 132 5.40 19.79 -11.73
C VAL A 132 4.98 18.54 -12.48
N GLU A 133 5.43 17.35 -12.06
CA GLU A 133 5.09 16.12 -12.79
C GLU A 133 3.63 15.72 -12.53
N ASP A 134 3.09 15.90 -11.32
CA ASP A 134 1.65 15.70 -11.06
C ASP A 134 0.80 16.73 -11.82
N GLY A 135 1.26 17.98 -11.92
CA GLY A 135 0.64 19.00 -12.75
C GLY A 135 0.58 18.59 -14.23
N ALA A 136 1.63 17.97 -14.75
CA ALA A 136 1.64 17.43 -16.12
C ALA A 136 0.60 16.31 -16.30
N LEU A 137 0.44 15.43 -15.29
CA LEU A 137 -0.61 14.40 -15.30
C LEU A 137 -2.02 15.01 -15.25
N VAL A 138 -2.21 16.11 -14.52
CA VAL A 138 -3.48 16.86 -14.51
C VAL A 138 -3.77 17.43 -15.90
N VAL A 139 -2.78 17.99 -16.59
CA VAL A 139 -2.93 18.47 -17.98
C VAL A 139 -3.30 17.32 -18.91
N LEU A 140 -2.68 16.14 -18.76
CA LEU A 140 -3.08 14.95 -19.51
C LEU A 140 -4.52 14.53 -19.21
N ALA A 141 -4.98 14.64 -17.96
CA ALA A 141 -6.33 14.28 -17.58
C ALA A 141 -7.35 15.23 -18.23
N VAL A 142 -7.05 16.53 -18.24
CA VAL A 142 -7.85 17.53 -18.97
C VAL A 142 -7.85 17.22 -20.47
N ALA A 143 -6.71 16.94 -21.09
CA ALA A 143 -6.63 16.59 -22.51
C ALA A 143 -7.43 15.32 -22.87
N ALA A 144 -7.42 14.30 -21.99
CA ALA A 144 -8.20 13.08 -22.17
C ALA A 144 -9.71 13.29 -22.00
N GLY A 145 -10.15 14.30 -21.22
CA GLY A 145 -11.55 14.54 -20.89
C GLY A 145 -12.24 15.66 -21.69
N TRP A 146 -11.49 16.66 -22.16
CA TRP A 146 -12.05 17.91 -22.70
C TRP A 146 -12.84 17.71 -23.99
N TRP A 147 -12.37 16.82 -24.87
CA TRP A 147 -13.02 16.51 -26.14
C TRP A 147 -13.77 15.17 -26.14
N ALA A 148 -13.71 14.43 -25.04
CA ALA A 148 -14.37 13.14 -24.91
C ALA A 148 -15.89 13.27 -25.03
N ARG A 149 -16.52 12.26 -25.65
CA ARG A 149 -17.98 12.21 -25.77
C ARG A 149 -18.64 12.19 -24.38
N PRO A 150 -19.84 12.78 -24.23
CA PRO A 150 -20.59 12.68 -22.99
C PRO A 150 -20.80 11.22 -22.60
N SER A 151 -20.49 10.92 -21.35
CA SER A 151 -20.65 9.61 -20.73
C SER A 151 -22.09 9.13 -20.79
N ARG A 152 -22.30 7.87 -21.20
CA ARG A 152 -23.62 7.23 -21.22
C ARG A 152 -23.57 5.89 -20.49
N SER A 153 -24.73 5.36 -20.09
CA SER A 153 -24.92 4.03 -19.47
C SER A 153 -24.32 3.81 -18.07
N LEU A 154 -24.85 4.55 -17.09
CA LEU A 154 -24.56 4.40 -15.64
C LEU A 154 -24.55 2.93 -15.17
N GLY A 155 -25.54 2.13 -15.59
CA GLY A 155 -25.64 0.73 -15.19
C GLY A 155 -24.44 -0.13 -15.60
N ARG A 156 -23.86 0.10 -16.79
CA ARG A 156 -22.67 -0.66 -17.22
C ARG A 156 -21.40 -0.20 -16.49
N ALA A 157 -21.29 1.09 -16.18
CA ALA A 157 -20.20 1.60 -15.34
C ALA A 157 -20.28 1.03 -13.90
N ALA A 158 -21.50 0.86 -13.36
CA ALA A 158 -21.70 0.22 -12.06
C ALA A 158 -21.26 -1.26 -12.06
N VAL A 159 -21.50 -1.99 -13.16
CA VAL A 159 -20.97 -3.36 -13.32
C VAL A 159 -19.44 -3.36 -13.34
N ALA A 160 -18.81 -2.42 -14.05
CA ALA A 160 -17.35 -2.30 -14.06
C ALA A 160 -16.79 -2.04 -12.65
N LEU A 161 -17.43 -1.15 -11.89
CA LEU A 161 -17.09 -0.92 -10.48
C LEU A 161 -17.23 -2.20 -9.64
N ALA A 162 -18.33 -2.94 -9.78
CA ALA A 162 -18.54 -4.18 -9.05
C ALA A 162 -17.46 -5.24 -9.36
N VAL A 163 -17.03 -5.34 -10.62
CA VAL A 163 -15.93 -6.22 -11.02
C VAL A 163 -14.60 -5.79 -10.38
N VAL A 164 -14.28 -4.50 -10.39
CA VAL A 164 -13.07 -3.99 -9.74
C VAL A 164 -13.09 -4.26 -8.23
N VAL A 165 -14.22 -4.00 -7.57
CA VAL A 165 -14.38 -4.28 -6.12
C VAL A 165 -14.24 -5.77 -5.82
N ALA A 166 -14.83 -6.65 -6.63
CA ALA A 166 -14.66 -8.09 -6.48
C ALA A 166 -13.19 -8.52 -6.64
N LEU A 167 -12.50 -7.99 -7.65
CA LEU A 167 -11.07 -8.25 -7.87
C LEU A 167 -10.21 -7.78 -6.69
N VAL A 168 -10.49 -6.58 -6.16
CA VAL A 168 -9.84 -6.03 -4.96
C VAL A 168 -10.03 -6.96 -3.77
N GLY A 169 -11.25 -7.43 -3.53
CA GLY A 169 -11.53 -8.37 -2.44
C GLY A 169 -10.77 -9.69 -2.57
N VAL A 170 -10.65 -10.23 -3.79
CA VAL A 170 -9.85 -11.43 -4.07
C VAL A 170 -8.36 -11.18 -3.81
N LEU A 171 -7.80 -10.09 -4.33
CA LEU A 171 -6.38 -9.76 -4.15
C LEU A 171 -6.03 -9.54 -2.67
N TRP A 172 -6.86 -8.79 -1.95
CA TRP A 172 -6.70 -8.58 -0.51
C TRP A 172 -6.79 -9.89 0.28
N GLY A 173 -7.74 -10.78 -0.07
CA GLY A 173 -7.84 -12.11 0.54
C GLY A 173 -6.60 -12.97 0.29
N LEU A 174 -6.04 -12.92 -0.93
CA LEU A 174 -4.79 -13.63 -1.27
C LEU A 174 -3.58 -13.07 -0.51
N ASP A 175 -3.46 -11.75 -0.40
CA ASP A 175 -2.39 -11.09 0.35
C ASP A 175 -2.40 -11.54 1.82
N ARG A 176 -3.57 -11.47 2.47
CA ARG A 176 -3.75 -11.91 3.85
C ARG A 176 -3.51 -13.41 4.04
N ALA A 177 -3.92 -14.23 3.07
CA ALA A 177 -3.66 -15.67 3.10
C ALA A 177 -2.17 -16.00 2.92
N ARG A 178 -1.43 -15.26 2.08
CA ARG A 178 0.02 -15.45 1.91
C ARG A 178 0.79 -15.13 3.19
N GLY A 179 0.45 -14.01 3.85
CA GLY A 179 1.07 -13.63 5.12
C GLY A 179 0.89 -14.70 6.21
N GLN A 180 -0.30 -15.28 6.33
CA GLN A 180 -0.60 -16.32 7.34
C GLN A 180 0.02 -17.68 7.02
N ASN A 181 0.27 -17.99 5.74
CA ASN A 181 0.82 -19.28 5.32
C ASN A 181 2.36 -19.30 5.22
N ALA A 182 3.04 -18.18 5.52
CA ALA A 182 4.50 -18.15 5.59
C ALA A 182 4.98 -19.08 6.72
N ALA A 183 5.78 -20.09 6.35
CA ALA A 183 6.33 -21.04 7.31
C ALA A 183 7.67 -20.55 7.84
N ALA A 184 7.82 -20.53 9.17
CA ALA A 184 9.08 -20.18 9.79
C ALA A 184 10.18 -21.21 9.41
N PRO A 185 11.44 -20.74 9.24
CA PRO A 185 12.57 -21.64 9.15
C PRO A 185 12.59 -22.53 10.40
N PRO A 186 13.11 -23.78 10.31
CA PRO A 186 13.05 -24.74 11.40
C PRO A 186 13.71 -24.21 12.68
N SER A 187 14.83 -23.51 12.54
CA SER A 187 15.62 -22.94 13.62
C SER A 187 16.35 -21.66 13.18
N ILE A 188 16.78 -20.87 14.15
CA ILE A 188 17.64 -19.68 14.01
C ILE A 188 18.69 -19.67 15.11
N VAL A 189 19.76 -18.90 14.95
CA VAL A 189 20.73 -18.62 16.01
C VAL A 189 20.19 -17.52 16.90
N VAL A 190 20.13 -17.77 18.20
CA VAL A 190 19.68 -16.81 19.21
C VAL A 190 20.65 -16.88 20.38
N ASP A 191 21.29 -15.75 20.71
CA ASP A 191 22.35 -15.66 21.73
C ASP A 191 23.47 -16.70 21.52
N GLY A 192 23.81 -16.99 20.26
CA GLY A 192 24.85 -17.96 19.88
C GLY A 192 24.44 -19.43 19.98
N ARG A 193 23.16 -19.74 20.26
CA ARG A 193 22.63 -21.11 20.29
C ARG A 193 21.54 -21.30 19.26
N GLU A 194 21.41 -22.52 18.75
CA GLU A 194 20.29 -22.87 17.88
C GLU A 194 18.97 -22.84 18.67
N PHE A 195 17.97 -22.15 18.11
CA PHE A 195 16.68 -21.94 18.71
C PHE A 195 15.57 -22.38 17.73
N PRO A 196 14.69 -23.32 18.12
CA PRO A 196 13.62 -23.79 17.26
C PRO A 196 12.50 -22.75 17.18
N LEU A 197 12.12 -22.33 15.97
CA LEU A 197 10.98 -21.42 15.76
C LEU A 197 9.64 -22.16 15.62
N ARG A 198 9.70 -23.49 15.46
CA ARG A 198 8.52 -24.34 15.26
C ARG A 198 7.90 -24.84 16.56
N GLN A 199 8.37 -24.37 17.71
CA GLN A 199 7.91 -24.83 19.02
C GLN A 199 7.49 -23.65 19.87
N GLY A 200 6.24 -23.69 20.36
CA GLY A 200 5.69 -22.67 21.25
C GLY A 200 5.33 -21.36 20.55
N ARG A 201 5.13 -20.31 21.35
CA ARG A 201 4.83 -18.96 20.88
C ARG A 201 6.11 -18.13 20.85
N VAL A 202 6.45 -17.63 19.67
CA VAL A 202 7.63 -16.79 19.46
C VAL A 202 7.19 -15.49 18.79
N PHE A 203 7.56 -14.36 19.36
CA PHE A 203 7.36 -13.06 18.76
C PHE A 203 8.68 -12.55 18.20
N LEU A 204 8.80 -12.48 16.88
CA LEU A 204 9.96 -11.90 16.22
C LEU A 204 9.77 -10.39 16.14
N TYR A 205 10.74 -9.62 16.62
CA TYR A 205 10.72 -8.16 16.59
C TYR A 205 11.91 -7.64 15.78
N PHE A 206 11.64 -7.10 14.60
CA PHE A 206 12.60 -6.48 13.70
C PHE A 206 12.67 -4.99 13.98
N PHE A 207 13.87 -4.49 14.28
CA PHE A 207 14.05 -3.11 14.69
C PHE A 207 15.40 -2.54 14.26
N ASN A 208 15.49 -1.22 14.13
CA ASN A 208 16.75 -0.51 14.02
C ASN A 208 17.08 0.13 15.37
N PRO A 209 18.24 -0.19 16.00
CA PRO A 209 18.63 0.39 17.29
C PRO A 209 18.70 1.92 17.30
N SER A 210 19.00 2.52 16.15
CA SER A 210 19.12 3.98 15.99
C SER A 210 17.78 4.66 15.66
N CYS A 211 16.69 3.90 15.50
CA CYS A 211 15.38 4.43 15.14
C CYS A 211 14.53 4.71 16.39
N ILE A 212 14.09 5.97 16.54
CA ILE A 212 13.27 6.38 17.68
C ILE A 212 11.90 5.68 17.71
N HIS A 213 11.28 5.45 16.55
CA HIS A 213 10.00 4.74 16.47
C HIS A 213 10.13 3.26 16.88
N CYS A 214 11.27 2.63 16.57
CA CYS A 214 11.56 1.30 17.08
C CYS A 214 11.70 1.30 18.60
N PHE A 215 12.33 2.33 19.17
CA PHE A 215 12.49 2.44 20.61
C PHE A 215 11.15 2.66 21.32
N GLU A 216 10.30 3.54 20.80
CA GLU A 216 8.94 3.78 21.31
C GLU A 216 8.07 2.52 21.22
N ALA A 217 8.16 1.78 20.10
CA ALA A 217 7.48 0.49 19.94
C ALA A 217 7.94 -0.53 20.99
N ALA A 218 9.25 -0.59 21.27
CA ALA A 218 9.79 -1.46 22.31
C ALA A 218 9.31 -1.05 23.71
N GLN A 219 9.23 0.24 24.01
CA GLN A 219 8.66 0.73 25.27
C GLN A 219 7.16 0.42 25.42
N ALA A 220 6.39 0.52 24.34
CA ALA A 220 4.97 0.14 24.35
C ALA A 220 4.82 -1.35 24.65
N MET A 221 5.59 -2.20 23.96
CA MET A 221 5.65 -3.63 24.19
C MET A 221 6.11 -4.02 25.61
N ALA A 222 7.02 -3.26 26.21
CA ALA A 222 7.52 -3.51 27.57
C ALA A 222 6.42 -3.43 28.64
N ARG A 223 5.31 -2.72 28.36
CA ARG A 223 4.16 -2.60 29.26
C ARG A 223 3.25 -3.83 29.23
N LEU A 224 3.45 -4.75 28.29
CA LEU A 224 2.60 -5.92 28.08
C LEU A 224 3.09 -7.13 28.87
N LYS A 225 2.14 -7.99 29.26
CA LYS A 225 2.42 -9.26 29.93
C LYS A 225 2.52 -10.38 28.90
N TRP A 226 3.74 -10.63 28.44
CA TRP A 226 4.03 -11.59 27.39
C TRP A 226 3.88 -13.05 27.83
N GLN A 227 3.23 -13.86 26.99
CA GLN A 227 3.21 -15.32 27.06
C GLN A 227 4.12 -15.97 25.99
N ALA A 228 4.69 -15.15 25.10
CA ALA A 228 5.57 -15.59 24.02
C ALA A 228 7.02 -15.27 24.33
N THR A 229 7.94 -16.04 23.74
CA THR A 229 9.38 -15.71 23.75
C THR A 229 9.62 -14.59 22.74
N ILE A 230 10.20 -13.48 23.16
CA ILE A 230 10.52 -12.37 22.27
C ILE A 230 11.93 -12.58 21.70
N VAL A 231 12.05 -12.58 20.37
CA VAL A 231 13.33 -12.63 19.66
C VAL A 231 13.52 -11.29 18.94
N GLY A 232 14.51 -10.53 19.37
CA GLY A 232 14.90 -9.25 18.79
C GLY A 232 15.88 -9.42 17.63
N LEU A 233 15.61 -8.70 16.55
CA LEU A 233 16.32 -8.77 15.28
C LEU A 233 16.76 -7.36 14.86
N PRO A 234 17.93 -6.90 15.30
CA PRO A 234 18.51 -5.65 14.83
C PRO A 234 18.73 -5.72 13.31
N THR A 235 18.06 -4.87 12.55
CA THR A 235 18.23 -4.81 11.09
C THR A 235 19.50 -4.09 10.67
N GLN A 236 20.06 -3.28 11.58
CA GLN A 236 21.31 -2.54 11.44
C GLN A 236 22.03 -2.56 12.78
N ASP A 237 23.34 -2.34 12.76
CA ASP A 237 24.17 -2.14 13.95
C ASP A 237 23.90 -3.14 15.08
N PHE A 238 24.01 -4.45 14.79
CA PHE A 238 23.69 -5.52 15.75
C PHE A 238 24.37 -5.35 17.12
N GLN A 239 25.56 -4.74 17.15
CA GLN A 239 26.30 -4.42 18.38
C GLN A 239 25.55 -3.48 19.34
N LEU A 240 24.65 -2.64 18.82
CA LEU A 240 23.81 -1.73 19.62
C LEU A 240 22.53 -2.40 20.14
N GLY A 241 22.19 -3.60 19.64
CA GLY A 241 20.99 -4.34 20.04
C GLY A 241 20.84 -4.57 21.55
N PRO A 242 21.89 -5.03 22.27
CA PRO A 242 21.81 -5.23 23.72
C PRO A 242 21.48 -3.95 24.49
N GLY A 243 22.11 -2.83 24.14
CA GLY A 243 21.85 -1.52 24.76
C GLY A 243 20.42 -1.05 24.50
N PHE A 244 19.96 -1.16 23.26
CA PHE A 244 18.58 -0.84 22.89
C PHE A 244 17.53 -1.63 23.70
N VAL A 245 17.73 -2.94 23.86
CA VAL A 245 16.82 -3.80 24.65
C VAL A 245 16.83 -3.39 26.11
N GLN A 246 18.01 -3.13 26.67
CA GLN A 246 18.15 -2.70 28.06
C GLN A 246 17.43 -1.36 28.31
N ASP A 247 17.64 -0.38 27.44
CA ASP A 247 17.12 0.97 27.60
C ASP A 247 15.61 1.07 27.32
N SER A 248 15.09 0.20 26.43
CA SER A 248 13.64 0.15 26.15
C SER A 248 12.84 -0.54 27.26
N GLY A 249 13.51 -1.28 28.15
CA GLY A 249 12.87 -2.03 29.23
C GLY A 249 12.09 -3.25 28.77
N LEU A 250 12.27 -3.70 27.52
CA LEU A 250 11.57 -4.84 26.96
C LEU A 250 12.07 -6.14 27.61
N PRO A 251 11.23 -6.90 28.35
CA PRO A 251 11.72 -8.00 29.17
C PRO A 251 12.06 -9.24 28.34
N ASN A 252 13.13 -9.94 28.73
CA ASN A 252 13.48 -11.28 28.25
C ASN A 252 13.63 -11.39 26.71
N VAL A 253 14.08 -10.32 26.05
CA VAL A 253 14.37 -10.33 24.62
C VAL A 253 15.67 -11.08 24.38
N ARG A 254 15.64 -11.99 23.41
CA ARG A 254 16.80 -12.73 22.96
C ARG A 254 17.22 -12.26 21.58
N LEU A 255 18.51 -12.03 21.33
CA LEU A 255 18.96 -11.40 20.10
C LEU A 255 19.41 -12.44 19.07
N SER A 256 19.02 -12.24 17.81
CA SER A 256 19.38 -13.11 16.70
C SER A 256 20.11 -12.36 15.59
N PRO A 257 21.26 -12.84 15.11
CA PRO A 257 21.94 -12.29 13.94
C PRO A 257 21.34 -12.76 12.60
N ASP A 258 20.40 -13.70 12.61
CA ASP A 258 19.87 -14.37 11.40
C ASP A 258 18.83 -13.52 10.63
N ILE A 259 19.09 -12.23 10.49
CA ILE A 259 18.18 -11.27 9.87
C ILE A 259 17.87 -11.63 8.41
N GLU A 260 18.86 -12.04 7.62
CA GLU A 260 18.67 -12.35 6.20
C GLU A 260 17.75 -13.56 6.01
N LYS A 261 17.97 -14.61 6.81
CA LYS A 261 17.16 -15.84 6.80
C LYS A 261 15.70 -15.54 7.13
N LEU A 262 15.47 -14.67 8.12
CA LEU A 262 14.13 -14.33 8.57
C LEU A 262 13.44 -13.30 7.67
N ARG A 263 14.17 -12.36 7.08
CA ARG A 263 13.64 -11.42 6.08
C ARG A 263 13.23 -12.15 4.79
N ALA A 264 13.93 -13.22 4.42
CA ALA A 264 13.52 -14.06 3.30
C ALA A 264 12.23 -14.85 3.58
N ALA A 265 12.03 -15.29 4.82
CA ALA A 265 10.81 -16.01 5.23
C ALA A 265 9.62 -15.06 5.48
N PHE A 266 9.91 -13.86 6.00
CA PHE A 266 8.93 -12.85 6.38
C PHE A 266 9.34 -11.52 5.74
N PRO A 267 8.96 -11.28 4.49
CA PRO A 267 9.28 -10.03 3.82
C PRO A 267 8.54 -8.87 4.47
N PHE A 268 9.26 -7.79 4.75
CA PHE A 268 8.72 -6.54 5.25
C PHE A 268 9.47 -5.36 4.61
N GLN A 269 8.79 -4.22 4.53
CA GLN A 269 9.36 -3.02 3.90
C GLN A 269 10.13 -2.14 4.87
N ASP A 270 9.63 -1.98 6.10
CA ASP A 270 10.18 -1.05 7.07
C ASP A 270 10.08 -1.58 8.51
N VAL A 271 10.82 -0.95 9.43
CA VAL A 271 10.83 -1.22 10.87
C VAL A 271 10.24 -0.04 11.67
N PRO A 272 9.63 -0.27 12.84
CA PRO A 272 9.51 -1.53 13.57
C PRO A 272 8.54 -2.53 12.88
N PHE A 273 8.89 -3.80 12.90
CA PHE A 273 8.04 -4.87 12.35
C PHE A 273 8.04 -6.09 13.26
N GLY A 274 6.88 -6.72 13.45
CA GLY A 274 6.68 -7.83 14.34
C GLY A 274 6.04 -9.03 13.64
N VAL A 275 6.43 -10.24 14.00
CA VAL A 275 5.79 -11.48 13.52
C VAL A 275 5.47 -12.38 14.71
N ALA A 276 4.18 -12.65 14.91
CA ALA A 276 3.70 -13.56 15.94
C ALA A 276 3.64 -14.99 15.39
N LEU A 277 4.51 -15.87 15.86
CA LEU A 277 4.61 -17.27 15.45
C LEU A 277 4.04 -18.21 16.51
N ASP A 278 3.16 -19.10 16.10
CA ASP A 278 2.64 -20.19 16.92
C ASP A 278 3.00 -21.52 16.26
N ASN A 279 3.92 -22.26 16.89
CA ASN A 279 4.45 -23.52 16.38
C ASN A 279 4.96 -23.41 14.94
N GLY A 280 5.65 -22.30 14.64
CA GLY A 280 6.27 -22.03 13.34
C GLY A 280 5.33 -21.54 12.24
N ARG A 281 4.06 -21.27 12.57
CA ARG A 281 3.09 -20.63 11.66
C ARG A 281 2.84 -19.20 12.07
N VAL A 282 2.76 -18.31 11.08
CA VAL A 282 2.40 -16.90 11.31
C VAL A 282 0.95 -16.80 11.73
N ARG A 283 0.71 -16.23 12.91
CA ARG A 283 -0.63 -15.89 13.39
C ARG A 283 -1.01 -14.48 12.99
N GLU A 284 -0.09 -13.54 13.14
CA GLU A 284 -0.28 -12.15 12.73
C GLU A 284 1.08 -11.48 12.48
N SER A 285 1.08 -10.51 11.57
CA SER A 285 2.19 -9.59 11.33
C SER A 285 1.83 -8.23 11.89
N VAL A 286 2.65 -7.72 12.79
CA VAL A 286 2.43 -6.46 13.51
C VAL A 286 3.26 -5.37 12.84
N HIS A 287 2.58 -4.44 12.19
CA HIS A 287 3.20 -3.26 11.57
C HIS A 287 3.07 -2.01 12.45
N PHE A 288 2.19 -2.05 13.45
CA PHE A 288 1.81 -0.92 14.29
C PHE A 288 1.93 -1.31 15.75
N PHE A 289 2.63 -0.49 16.52
CA PHE A 289 3.00 -0.77 17.91
C PHE A 289 2.36 0.20 18.90
N GLU A 290 1.40 1.01 18.45
CA GLU A 290 0.67 1.94 19.30
C GLU A 290 -0.51 1.25 20.04
N GLU A 291 -0.69 1.66 21.30
CA GLU A 291 -1.86 1.28 22.10
C GLU A 291 -3.11 2.07 21.66
N PRO A 292 -4.33 1.50 21.78
CA PRO A 292 -4.65 0.17 22.32
C PRO A 292 -4.50 -0.99 21.33
N LYS A 293 -4.30 -0.71 20.03
CA LYS A 293 -4.40 -1.73 18.97
C LYS A 293 -3.34 -2.83 19.13
N LEU A 294 -2.13 -2.49 19.57
CA LEU A 294 -1.08 -3.48 19.82
C LEU A 294 -1.55 -4.52 20.84
N SER A 295 -1.99 -4.10 22.03
CA SER A 295 -2.44 -5.03 23.07
C SER A 295 -3.69 -5.80 22.65
N GLU A 296 -4.66 -5.17 21.99
CA GLU A 296 -5.87 -5.85 21.50
C GLU A 296 -5.53 -6.95 20.50
N THR A 297 -4.68 -6.66 19.51
CA THR A 297 -4.25 -7.61 18.48
C THR A 297 -3.52 -8.78 19.12
N LEU A 298 -2.55 -8.51 20.00
CA LEU A 298 -1.75 -9.55 20.65
C LEU A 298 -2.58 -10.39 21.65
N ARG A 299 -3.58 -9.80 22.32
CA ARG A 299 -4.50 -10.55 23.19
C ARG A 299 -5.40 -11.49 22.40
N GLN A 300 -5.93 -11.03 21.27
CA GLN A 300 -6.79 -11.86 20.40
C GLN A 300 -6.10 -13.13 19.93
N ILE A 301 -4.79 -13.07 19.69
CA ILE A 301 -3.98 -14.24 19.31
C ILE A 301 -3.32 -14.96 20.50
N GLY A 302 -3.54 -14.48 21.74
CA GLY A 302 -3.03 -15.09 22.97
C GLY A 302 -1.55 -14.88 23.25
N PHE A 303 -0.90 -13.87 22.66
CA PHE A 303 0.53 -13.61 22.88
C PHE A 303 0.78 -12.78 24.14
N VAL A 304 -0.23 -12.07 24.62
CA VAL A 304 -0.20 -11.28 25.85
C VAL A 304 -1.48 -11.47 26.67
N LEU A 305 -1.41 -11.21 27.99
CA LEU A 305 -2.53 -11.26 28.93
C LEU A 305 -3.39 -9.99 28.94
#